data_AF-A0A969BJ27-F1
#
_entry.id   AF-A0A969BJ27-F1
#
_cell.length_a   1.000
_cell.length_b   1.000
_cell.length_c   1.000
_cell.angle_alpha   90.00
_cell.angle_beta   90.00
_cell.angle_gamma   90.00
#
_symmetry.space_group_name_H-M   'P 1'
#
loop_
_entity.id
_entity.type
_entity.pdbx_description
1 polymer ?
#
loop_
_entity_poly.entity_id
_entity_poly.type
_entity_poly.pdbx_seq_one_letter_code
_entity_poly.pdbx_strand_id
1 'polypeptide(L)'
;MQLSSFHKEALKHFFSSKPVKRAYVFGSYVKNEADQNSDIDILVELDHSHPIGMKFFSYKYELEELLKVRVDLLSTEGLSRHVKPHIDKDKVLIYERTAA
;
A
#
# COMPACT_ATOMS: atom_id res chain seq x y z
N MET A 1 -15.64 8.67 1.69
CA MET A 1 -14.65 8.65 2.80
C MET A 1 -13.26 8.96 2.24
N GLN A 2 -12.33 9.42 3.07
CA GLN A 2 -10.95 9.72 2.67
C GLN A 2 -9.97 9.12 3.68
N LEU A 3 -8.72 8.92 3.25
CA LEU A 3 -7.67 8.42 4.14
C LEU A 3 -7.33 9.48 5.19
N SER A 4 -7.56 9.15 6.47
CA SER A 4 -7.26 10.03 7.59
C SER A 4 -5.75 10.27 7.74
N SER A 5 -5.37 11.34 8.45
CA SER A 5 -3.97 11.60 8.82
C SER A 5 -3.36 10.44 9.61
N PHE A 6 -4.13 9.84 10.52
CA PHE A 6 -3.73 8.66 11.27
C PHE A 6 -3.36 7.49 10.35
N HIS A 7 -4.21 7.15 9.37
CA HIS A 7 -3.92 6.07 8.43
C HIS A 7 -2.64 6.34 7.63
N LYS A 8 -2.45 7.58 7.14
CA LYS A 8 -1.24 7.95 6.38
C LYS A 8 0.02 7.78 7.21
N GLU A 9 0.02 8.24 8.47
CA GLU A 9 1.18 8.12 9.36
C GLU A 9 1.43 6.67 9.79
N ALA A 10 0.37 5.90 10.09
CA ALA A 10 0.49 4.48 10.40
C ALA A 10 1.10 3.69 9.24
N LEU A 11 0.66 3.95 8.00
CA LEU A 11 1.22 3.33 6.80
C LEU A 11 2.70 3.70 6.59
N LYS A 12 3.05 4.99 6.71
CA LYS A 12 4.45 5.45 6.62
C LYS A 12 5.34 4.74 7.63
N HIS A 13 4.91 4.70 8.89
CA HIS A 13 5.66 4.06 9.96
C HIS A 13 5.76 2.54 9.76
N PHE A 14 4.68 1.90 9.31
CA PHE A 14 4.69 0.47 9.01
C PHE A 14 5.75 0.14 7.96
N PHE A 15 5.73 0.83 6.81
CA PHE A 15 6.63 0.53 5.69
C PHE A 15 8.07 0.97 5.89
N SER A 16 8.36 1.93 6.78
CA SER A 16 9.74 2.38 7.07
C SER A 16 10.64 1.26 7.62
N SER A 17 10.04 0.27 8.28
CA SER A 17 10.73 -0.87 8.87
C SER A 17 10.77 -2.12 7.96
N LYS A 18 10.20 -2.02 6.76
CA LYS A 18 10.08 -3.15 5.83
C LYS A 18 10.98 -2.95 4.61
N PRO A 19 11.41 -4.03 3.93
CA PRO A 19 12.12 -3.96 2.64
C PRO A 19 11.17 -3.56 1.48
N VAL A 20 10.62 -2.34 1.59
CA VAL A 20 9.76 -1.68 0.62
C VAL A 20 10.48 -0.41 0.18
N LYS A 21 10.55 -0.17 -1.13
CA LYS A 21 11.10 1.06 -1.71
C LYS A 21 10.06 2.16 -1.70
N ARG A 22 8.84 1.84 -2.13
CA ARG A 22 7.72 2.78 -2.21
C ARG A 22 6.42 2.09 -1.86
N ALA A 23 5.51 2.83 -1.24
CA ALA A 23 4.13 2.42 -1.03
C ALA A 23 3.19 3.51 -1.49
N TYR A 24 2.14 3.11 -2.20
CA TYR A 24 1.12 3.97 -2.75
C TYR A 24 -0.25 3.49 -2.29
N VAL A 25 -1.17 4.41 -2.05
CA VAL A 25 -2.60 4.10 -1.95
C VAL A 25 -3.23 4.39 -3.31
N PHE A 26 -4.17 3.56 -3.74
CA PHE A 26 -4.96 3.80 -4.95
C PHE A 26 -6.44 3.47 -4.70
N GLY A 27 -7.22 3.37 -5.77
CA GLY A 27 -8.60 2.88 -5.68
C GLY A 27 -9.58 3.87 -5.07
N SER A 28 -10.60 3.35 -4.39
CA SER A 28 -11.79 4.10 -3.95
C SER A 28 -11.45 5.26 -3.01
N TYR A 29 -10.42 5.09 -2.16
CA TYR A 29 -9.95 6.12 -1.22
C TYR A 29 -9.28 7.31 -1.90
N VAL A 30 -8.61 7.10 -3.04
CA VAL A 30 -8.03 8.21 -3.84
C VAL A 30 -9.09 8.88 -4.69
N LYS A 31 -10.05 8.10 -5.21
CA LYS A 31 -11.12 8.59 -6.08
C LYS A 31 -12.27 9.30 -5.34
N ASN A 32 -12.21 9.39 -4.00
CA ASN A 32 -13.29 9.87 -3.14
C ASN A 32 -14.59 9.04 -3.23
N GLU A 33 -14.49 7.81 -3.71
CA GLU A 33 -15.61 6.87 -3.89
C GLU A 33 -15.73 5.88 -2.72
N ALA A 34 -14.78 5.89 -1.78
CA ALA A 34 -14.77 4.98 -0.62
C ALA A 34 -15.98 5.20 0.30
N ASP A 35 -16.52 4.10 0.80
CA ASP A 35 -17.57 4.03 1.82
C ASP A 35 -17.09 3.26 3.07
N GLN A 36 -18.01 3.01 4.01
CA GLN A 36 -17.72 2.33 5.29
C GLN A 36 -17.30 0.86 5.14
N ASN A 37 -17.55 0.25 3.98
CA ASN A 37 -17.23 -1.15 3.70
C ASN A 37 -15.99 -1.29 2.79
N SER A 38 -15.45 -0.17 2.33
CA SER A 38 -14.33 -0.11 1.40
C SER A 38 -13.01 -0.48 2.07
N ASP A 39 -12.24 -1.32 1.40
CA ASP A 39 -10.86 -1.66 1.71
C ASP A 39 -9.88 -0.56 1.30
N ILE A 40 -8.73 -0.51 1.97
CA ILE A 40 -7.62 0.36 1.59
C ILE A 40 -6.75 -0.42 0.61
N ASP A 41 -6.79 -0.02 -0.66
CA ASP A 41 -5.95 -0.54 -1.72
C ASP A 41 -4.52 0.03 -1.64
N ILE A 42 -3.52 -0.85 -1.49
CA ILE A 42 -2.13 -0.47 -1.34
C ILE A 42 -1.27 -1.18 -2.37
N LEU A 43 -0.50 -0.41 -3.12
CA LEU A 43 0.49 -0.90 -4.07
C LEU A 43 1.89 -0.64 -3.50
N VAL A 44 2.72 -1.68 -3.40
CA VAL A 44 4.10 -1.56 -2.96
C VAL A 44 5.11 -1.92 -4.04
N GLU A 45 6.19 -1.17 -4.08
CA GLU A 45 7.41 -1.48 -4.82
C GLU A 45 8.39 -2.15 -3.86
N LEU A 46 8.66 -3.44 -4.05
CA LEU A 46 9.48 -4.21 -3.12
C LEU A 46 10.97 -3.95 -3.32
N ASP A 47 11.73 -4.08 -2.24
CA ASP A 47 13.18 -4.02 -2.31
C ASP A 47 13.81 -5.40 -2.51
N HIS A 48 14.05 -5.78 -3.77
CA HIS A 48 14.60 -7.09 -4.12
C HIS A 48 16.03 -7.35 -3.62
N SER A 49 16.77 -6.34 -3.14
CA SER A 49 18.06 -6.59 -2.48
C SER A 49 17.89 -7.22 -1.08
N HIS A 50 16.68 -7.16 -0.52
CA HIS A 50 16.31 -7.72 0.77
C HIS A 50 15.13 -8.69 0.59
N PRO A 51 15.38 -9.98 0.32
CA PRO A 51 14.32 -10.92 0.01
C PRO A 51 13.30 -11.04 1.15
N ILE A 52 12.05 -10.70 0.87
CA ILE A 52 10.91 -10.81 1.79
C ILE A 52 10.40 -12.26 1.88
N GLY A 53 10.35 -12.94 0.73
CA GLY A 53 9.72 -14.27 0.60
C GLY A 53 8.27 -14.29 1.09
N MET A 54 7.92 -15.30 1.87
CA MET A 54 6.55 -15.49 2.38
C MET A 54 6.12 -14.43 3.41
N LYS A 55 7.04 -13.64 3.98
CA LYS A 55 6.69 -12.58 4.94
C LYS A 55 5.82 -11.48 4.32
N PHE A 56 5.80 -11.36 3.00
CA PHE A 56 4.94 -10.38 2.32
C PHE A 56 3.46 -10.61 2.65
N PHE A 57 3.06 -11.88 2.73
CA PHE A 57 1.68 -12.25 3.02
C PHE A 57 1.27 -11.87 4.45
N SER A 58 2.20 -11.76 5.40
CA SER A 58 1.87 -11.30 6.75
C SER A 58 1.55 -9.81 6.79
N TYR A 59 2.11 -9.00 5.88
CA TYR A 59 1.94 -7.55 5.91
C TYR A 59 0.50 -7.13 5.72
N LYS A 60 -0.27 -7.86 4.91
CA LYS A 60 -1.71 -7.62 4.77
C LYS A 60 -2.41 -7.71 6.13
N TYR A 61 -2.23 -8.82 6.84
CA TYR A 61 -2.86 -9.03 8.14
C TYR A 61 -2.38 -8.02 9.19
N GLU A 62 -1.07 -7.73 9.23
CA GLU A 62 -0.51 -6.72 10.14
C GLU A 62 -1.11 -5.33 9.89
N LEU A 63 -1.32 -4.95 8.62
CA LEU A 63 -1.94 -3.69 8.24
C LEU A 63 -3.43 -3.64 8.61
N GLU A 64 -4.18 -4.73 8.39
CA GLU A 64 -5.59 -4.81 8.80
C GLU A 64 -5.73 -4.68 10.32
N GLU A 65 -4.85 -5.33 11.09
CA GLU A 65 -4.82 -5.21 12.55
C GLU A 65 -4.46 -3.80 13.02
N LEU A 66 -3.51 -3.14 12.35
CA LEU A 66 -3.06 -1.79 12.67
C LEU A 66 -4.11 -0.73 12.35
N LEU A 67 -4.74 -0.83 11.18
CA LEU A 67 -5.66 0.19 10.67
C LEU A 67 -7.11 -0.06 11.09
N LYS A 68 -7.45 -1.28 11.54
CA LYS A 68 -8.83 -1.73 11.84
C LYS A 68 -9.77 -1.61 10.63
N VAL A 69 -9.21 -1.68 9.42
CA VAL A 69 -9.90 -1.65 8.13
C VAL A 69 -9.32 -2.75 7.26
N ARG A 70 -10.13 -3.31 6.34
CA ARG A 70 -9.64 -4.28 5.36
C ARG A 70 -8.59 -3.67 4.44
N VAL A 71 -7.61 -4.45 4.03
CA VAL A 71 -6.51 -3.99 3.17
C VAL A 71 -6.33 -4.95 2.01
N ASP A 72 -6.29 -4.42 0.80
CA ASP A 72 -5.75 -5.14 -0.35
C ASP A 72 -4.31 -4.68 -0.60
N LEU A 73 -3.37 -5.63 -0.57
CA LEU A 73 -1.94 -5.34 -0.67
C LEU A 73 -1.37 -6.03 -1.92
N LEU A 74 -1.01 -5.21 -2.91
CA LEU A 74 -0.45 -5.64 -4.17
C LEU A 74 1.02 -5.24 -4.27
N SER A 75 1.83 -6.06 -4.96
CA SER A 75 3.18 -5.67 -5.39
C SER A 75 3.16 -5.21 -6.85
N THR A 76 4.03 -4.27 -7.20
CA THR A 76 4.20 -3.80 -8.58
C THR A 76 4.51 -4.93 -9.56
N GLU A 77 5.20 -5.96 -9.10
CA GLU A 77 5.63 -7.15 -9.85
C GLU A 77 4.47 -8.14 -10.05
N GLY A 78 3.50 -8.15 -9.13
CA GLY A 78 2.30 -8.99 -9.22
C GLY A 78 1.22 -8.41 -10.14
N LEU A 79 1.36 -7.16 -10.59
CA LEU A 79 0.37 -6.52 -11.46
C LEU A 79 0.50 -6.94 -12.92
N SER A 80 -0.64 -7.27 -13.52
CA SER A 80 -0.75 -7.41 -14.97
C SER A 80 -0.40 -6.10 -15.69
N ARG A 81 0.31 -6.21 -16.82
CA ARG A 81 0.64 -5.09 -17.72
C ARG A 81 -0.57 -4.25 -18.16
N HIS A 82 -1.76 -4.85 -18.16
CA HIS A 82 -2.99 -4.15 -18.54
C HIS A 82 -3.56 -3.35 -17.37
N VAL A 83 -3.35 -3.79 -16.13
CA VAL A 83 -3.90 -3.15 -14.91
C VAL A 83 -2.99 -2.02 -14.43
N LYS A 84 -1.67 -2.21 -14.52
CA LYS A 84 -0.68 -1.25 -14.03
C LYS A 84 -0.91 0.19 -14.52
N PRO A 85 -1.20 0.46 -15.82
CA PRO A 85 -1.44 1.82 -16.29
C PRO A 85 -2.70 2.47 -15.70
N HIS A 86 -3.70 1.69 -15.29
CA HIS A 86 -4.90 2.22 -14.64
C HIS A 86 -4.60 2.64 -13.20
N ILE A 87 -3.82 1.84 -12.47
CA ILE A 87 -3.42 2.17 -11.10
C ILE A 87 -2.45 3.36 -11.09
N ASP A 88 -1.49 3.39 -12.02
CA ASP A 88 -0.46 4.44 -12.08
C ASP A 88 -1.05 5.84 -12.29
N LYS A 89 -2.24 5.98 -12.88
CA LYS A 89 -2.92 7.27 -13.06
C LYS A 89 -3.43 7.88 -11.75
N ASP A 90 -3.94 7.03 -10.87
CA ASP A 90 -4.72 7.45 -9.71
C ASP A 90 -4.12 6.93 -8.38
N LYS A 91 -2.81 6.73 -8.34
CA LYS A 91 -2.11 6.33 -7.11
C LYS A 91 -1.48 7.54 -6.42
N VAL A 92 -1.51 7.54 -5.10
CA VAL A 92 -0.91 8.57 -4.24
C VAL A 92 0.24 7.94 -3.47
N LEU A 93 1.42 8.56 -3.56
CA LEU A 93 2.60 8.14 -2.80
C LEU A 93 2.36 8.38 -1.29
N ILE A 94 2.53 7.34 -0.48
CA ILE A 94 2.42 7.41 0.98
C ILE A 94 3.78 7.28 1.65
N TYR A 95 4.64 6.41 1.12
CA TYR A 95 5.97 6.18 1.64
C TYR A 95 6.95 6.02 0.49
N GLU A 96 8.11 6.66 0.59
CA GLU A 96 9.27 6.40 -0.24
C GLU A 96 10.47 6.29 0.69
N ARG A 97 11.24 5.23 0.54
CA ARG A 97 12.50 5.08 1.25
C ARG A 97 13.49 6.05 0.63
N THR A 98 13.73 7.17 1.31
CA THR A 98 14.80 8.09 0.95
C THR A 98 16.12 7.32 1.00
N ALA A 99 16.88 7.35 -0.08
CA ALA A 99 18.26 6.85 -0.05
C ALA A 99 19.03 7.68 1.00
N ALA A 100 19.63 6.99 1.97
CA ALA A 100 20.66 7.58 2.81
C ALA A 100 21.95 7.76 2.00
#